data_AF-A0A4Z0LCT3-F1
#
_entry.id   AF-A0A4Z0LCT3-F1
#
_cell.length_a   1.000
_cell.length_b   1.000
_cell.length_c   1.000
_cell.angle_alpha   90.00
_cell.angle_beta   90.00
_cell.angle_gamma   90.00
#
_symmetry.space_group_name_H-M   'P 1'
#
loop_
_entity.id
_entity.type
_entity.pdbx_description
1 polymer ?
#
loop_
_entity_poly.entity_id
_entity_poly.type
_entity_poly.pdbx_seq_one_letter_code
_entity_poly.pdbx_strand_id
1 'polypeptide(L)'
;MVRIFKFTAILEGISYLVLFSNMLFIKPTNLELYRKLLYPIGMSHGLLFIGYILMAFLLKNSQNWNWKAFAEILVASVLPFGTFYIEKKYLKNA
;
A
#
# COMPACT_ATOMS: atom_id res chain seq x y z
N MET A 1 -15.65 -4.64 6.49
CA MET A 1 -14.81 -4.71 5.27
C MET A 1 -14.06 -3.41 4.99
N VAL A 2 -14.73 -2.25 4.96
CA VAL A 2 -14.08 -0.95 4.68
C VAL A 2 -12.97 -0.61 5.70
N ARG A 3 -13.21 -0.83 7.00
CA ARG A 3 -12.20 -0.64 8.05
C ARG A 3 -10.95 -1.52 7.88
N ILE A 4 -11.11 -2.76 7.42
CA ILE A 4 -9.99 -3.66 7.12
C ILE A 4 -9.20 -3.11 5.94
N PHE A 5 -9.89 -2.71 4.86
CA PHE A 5 -9.23 -2.11 3.70
C PHE A 5 -8.47 -0.83 4.05
N LYS A 6 -9.00 0.00 4.94
CA LYS A 6 -8.29 1.16 5.49
C LYS A 6 -7.00 0.78 6.20
N PHE A 7 -7.02 -0.23 7.07
CA PHE A 7 -5.78 -0.71 7.70
C PHE A 7 -4.81 -1.30 6.68
N THR A 8 -5.30 -2.09 5.71
CA THR A 8 -4.46 -2.63 4.63
C THR A 8 -3.81 -1.51 3.81
N ALA A 9 -4.56 -0.47 3.46
CA ALA A 9 -4.06 0.69 2.72
C ALA A 9 -2.95 1.44 3.48
N ILE A 10 -3.16 1.69 4.77
CA ILE A 10 -2.17 2.35 5.62
C ILE A 10 -0.92 1.49 5.77
N LEU A 11 -1.08 0.19 6.05
CA LEU A 11 0.04 -0.75 6.20
C LEU A 11 0.82 -0.90 4.89
N GLU A 12 0.14 -0.97 3.75
CA GLU A 12 0.77 -0.98 2.43
C GLU A 12 1.63 0.28 2.23
N GLY A 13 1.08 1.47 2.48
CA GLY A 13 1.83 2.72 2.34
C GLY A 13 3.04 2.80 3.29
N ILE A 14 2.86 2.40 4.55
CA ILE A 14 3.97 2.31 5.53
C ILE A 14 5.04 1.32 5.03
N SER A 15 4.65 0.14 4.58
CA SER A 15 5.61 -0.87 4.09
C SER A 15 6.40 -0.40 2.87
N TYR A 16 5.76 0.41 2.00
CA TYR A 16 6.42 1.07 0.89
C TYR A 16 7.45 2.10 1.37
N LEU A 17 7.08 2.97 2.33
CA LEU A 17 8.02 3.95 2.91
C LEU A 17 9.20 3.28 3.61
N VAL A 18 8.98 2.13 4.26
CA VAL A 18 10.04 1.33 4.87
C VAL A 18 10.98 0.75 3.79
N LEU A 19 10.46 0.22 2.68
CA LEU A 19 11.27 -0.22 1.54
C LEU A 19 12.14 0.91 0.98
N PHE A 20 11.53 2.08 0.77
CA PHE A 20 12.23 3.27 0.28
C PHE A 20 13.33 3.71 1.25
N SER A 21 13.04 3.72 2.55
CA SER A 21 14.03 4.06 3.58
C SER A 21 15.18 3.05 3.61
N ASN A 22 14.89 1.75 3.49
CA ASN A 22 15.93 0.72 3.40
C ASN A 22 16.82 0.93 2.16
N MET A 23 16.23 1.31 1.03
CA MET A 23 16.97 1.60 -0.20
C MET A 23 17.80 2.88 -0.14
N LEU A 24 17.30 3.95 0.49
CA LEU A 24 17.99 5.25 0.53
C LEU A 24 19.07 5.32 1.61
N PHE A 25 18.83 4.73 2.79
CA PHE A 25 19.72 4.89 3.94
C PHE A 25 20.61 3.67 4.19
N ILE A 26 20.08 2.45 4.06
CA ILE A 26 20.82 1.22 4.42
C ILE A 26 21.65 0.71 3.24
N LYS A 27 21.10 0.72 2.01
CA LYS A 27 21.83 0.29 0.81
C LYS A 27 23.22 0.95 0.63
N PRO A 28 23.40 2.28 0.79
CA PRO A 28 24.71 2.90 0.60
C PRO A 28 25.68 2.65 1.76
N THR A 29 25.19 2.34 2.96
CA THR A 29 26.03 2.17 4.17
C THR A 29 26.40 0.72 4.42
N ASN A 30 25.47 -0.22 4.23
CA ASN A 30 25.68 -1.64 4.48
C ASN A 30 24.83 -2.51 3.53
N LEU A 31 25.46 -3.04 2.49
CA LEU A 31 24.79 -3.84 1.47
C LEU A 31 24.31 -5.21 1.98
N GLU A 32 25.02 -5.82 2.94
CA GLU A 32 24.62 -7.11 3.53
C GLU A 32 23.35 -6.94 4.37
N LEU A 33 23.32 -5.90 5.22
CA LEU A 33 22.15 -5.57 6.03
C LEU A 33 20.96 -5.20 5.15
N TYR A 34 21.17 -4.41 4.09
CA TYR A 34 20.15 -4.08 3.11
C TYR A 34 19.47 -5.34 2.54
N ARG A 35 20.26 -6.33 2.10
CA ARG A 35 19.73 -7.59 1.54
C ARG A 35 18.95 -8.41 2.57
N LYS A 36 19.44 -8.49 3.80
CA LYS A 36 18.75 -9.19 4.91
C LYS A 36 17.40 -8.56 5.24
N LEU A 37 17.30 -7.23 5.22
CA LEU A 37 16.06 -6.50 5.49
C LEU A 37 15.12 -6.48 4.27
N LEU A 38 15.66 -6.42 3.05
CA LEU A 38 14.88 -6.31 1.83
C LEU A 38 13.94 -7.49 1.64
N TYR A 39 14.40 -8.72 1.89
CA TYR A 39 13.59 -9.92 1.67
C TYR A 39 12.29 -9.95 2.50
N PRO A 40 12.33 -9.85 3.85
CA PRO A 40 11.11 -9.88 4.65
C PRO A 40 10.21 -8.66 4.39
N ILE A 41 10.78 -7.46 4.29
CA ILE A 41 10.00 -6.23 4.08
C ILE A 41 9.35 -6.26 2.69
N GLY A 42 10.09 -6.67 1.66
CA GLY A 42 9.58 -6.78 0.29
C GLY A 42 8.47 -7.82 0.17
N MET A 43 8.63 -8.97 0.83
CA MET A 43 7.60 -10.02 0.84
C MET A 43 6.33 -9.55 1.57
N SER A 44 6.46 -8.91 2.74
CA SER A 44 5.33 -8.34 3.47
C SER A 44 4.61 -7.25 2.66
N HIS A 45 5.36 -6.37 2.00
CA HIS A 45 4.81 -5.34 1.13
C HIS A 45 4.05 -5.95 -0.05
N GLY A 46 4.62 -6.94 -0.75
CA GLY A 46 3.96 -7.62 -1.86
C GLY A 46 2.64 -8.29 -1.45
N LEU A 47 2.59 -8.91 -0.27
CA LEU A 47 1.36 -9.48 0.29
C LEU A 47 0.31 -8.40 0.58
N LEU A 48 0.72 -7.27 1.17
CA LEU A 48 -0.17 -6.14 1.43
C LEU A 48 -0.70 -5.52 0.13
N PHE A 49 0.14 -5.42 -0.91
CA PHE A 49 -0.24 -4.94 -2.23
C PHE A 49 -1.31 -5.83 -2.87
N ILE A 50 -1.09 -7.16 -2.90
CA ILE A 50 -2.10 -8.11 -3.43
C ILE A 50 -3.40 -8.02 -2.62
N GLY A 51 -3.29 -7.97 -1.28
CA GLY A 51 -4.44 -7.81 -0.39
C GLY A 51 -5.22 -6.52 -0.66
N TYR A 52 -4.51 -5.42 -0.90
CA TYR A 52 -5.10 -4.13 -1.26
C TYR A 52 -5.91 -4.23 -2.57
N ILE A 53 -5.32 -4.78 -3.63
CA ILE A 53 -5.97 -4.91 -4.94
C ILE A 53 -7.23 -5.78 -4.82
N LEU A 54 -7.14 -6.94 -4.16
CA LEU A 54 -8.29 -7.82 -3.94
C LEU A 54 -9.42 -7.11 -3.19
N MET A 55 -9.09 -6.42 -2.10
CA MET A 55 -10.08 -5.66 -1.32
C MET A 55 -10.68 -4.52 -2.14
N ALA A 56 -9.90 -3.83 -2.97
CA ALA A 56 -10.41 -2.78 -3.85
C ALA A 56 -11.46 -3.33 -4.83
N PHE A 57 -11.25 -4.52 -5.41
CA PHE A 57 -12.23 -5.18 -6.26
C PHE A 57 -13.50 -5.57 -5.51
N LEU A 58 -13.37 -6.14 -4.30
CA LEU A 58 -14.51 -6.54 -3.47
C LEU A 58 -15.36 -5.32 -3.02
N LEU A 59 -14.69 -4.21 -2.71
CA LEU A 59 -15.33 -2.98 -2.24
C LEU A 59 -15.89 -2.12 -3.37
N LYS A 60 -15.43 -2.29 -4.61
CA LYS A 60 -15.87 -1.49 -5.77
C LYS A 60 -17.40 -1.39 -5.87
N ASN A 61 -18.08 -2.54 -5.84
CA ASN A 61 -19.53 -2.60 -5.96
C ASN A 61 -20.22 -2.13 -4.68
N SER A 62 -19.71 -2.53 -3.50
CA SER A 62 -20.29 -2.17 -2.21
C SER A 62 -20.23 -0.65 -1.92
N GLN A 63 -19.18 0.03 -2.40
CA GLN A 63 -18.97 1.46 -2.23
C GLN A 63 -19.45 2.29 -3.42
N ASN A 64 -20.08 1.67 -4.43
CA ASN A 64 -20.54 2.33 -5.66
C ASN A 64 -19.44 3.19 -6.33
N TRP A 65 -18.19 2.71 -6.31
CA TRP A 65 -17.08 3.45 -6.94
C TRP A 65 -17.24 3.43 -8.46
N ASN A 66 -17.26 4.61 -9.07
CA ASN A 66 -17.19 4.73 -10.52
C ASN A 66 -15.82 4.27 -11.05
N TRP A 67 -15.72 4.02 -12.36
CA TRP A 67 -14.47 3.54 -12.98
C TRP A 67 -13.28 4.48 -12.77
N LYS A 68 -13.50 5.80 -12.66
CA LYS A 68 -12.45 6.78 -12.38
C LYS A 68 -11.90 6.62 -10.96
N ALA A 69 -12.77 6.55 -9.95
CA ALA A 69 -12.40 6.34 -8.56
C ALA A 69 -11.70 4.99 -8.37
N PHE A 70 -12.20 3.94 -9.03
CA PHE A 70 -11.54 2.63 -9.00
C PHE A 70 -10.13 2.68 -9.60
N ALA A 71 -9.94 3.36 -10.73
CA ALA A 71 -8.62 3.55 -11.32
C ALA A 71 -7.69 4.39 -10.43
N GLU A 72 -8.19 5.46 -9.82
CA GLU A 72 -7.42 6.25 -8.84
C GLU A 72 -6.94 5.40 -7.66
N ILE A 73 -7.79 4.52 -7.14
CA ILE A 73 -7.49 3.59 -6.05
C ILE A 73 -6.36 2.62 -6.44
N LEU A 74 -6.41 2.04 -7.65
CA LEU A 74 -5.37 1.13 -8.13
C LEU A 74 -4.04 1.84 -8.42
N VAL A 75 -4.08 3.05 -9.00
CA VAL A 75 -2.87 3.83 -9.26
C VAL A 75 -2.22 4.28 -7.94
N ALA A 76 -3.05 4.59 -6.95
CA ALA A 76 -2.59 4.98 -5.62
C ALA A 76 -1.82 3.90 -4.88
N SER A 77 -2.04 2.61 -5.14
CA SER A 77 -1.23 1.53 -4.54
C SER A 77 0.14 1.34 -5.18
N VAL A 78 0.44 2.03 -6.29
CA VAL A 78 1.77 2.00 -6.91
C VAL A 78 2.64 3.15 -6.42
N LEU A 79 1.99 4.24 -5.97
CA LEU A 79 2.66 5.43 -5.47
C LEU A 79 2.83 5.33 -3.95
N PRO A 80 4.03 5.60 -3.39
CA PRO A 80 4.31 5.43 -1.96
C PRO A 80 3.43 6.27 -1.03
N PHE A 81 2.83 7.36 -1.54
CA PHE A 81 1.91 8.22 -0.80
C PHE A 81 0.45 8.13 -1.29
N GLY A 82 0.19 7.35 -2.34
CA GLY A 82 -1.13 7.28 -2.95
C GLY A 82 -2.15 6.63 -2.02
N THR A 83 -1.78 5.57 -1.30
CA THR A 83 -2.70 4.87 -0.39
C THR A 83 -3.17 5.72 0.78
N PHE A 84 -2.33 6.66 1.27
CA PHE A 84 -2.74 7.66 2.27
C PHE A 84 -3.76 8.66 1.70
N TYR A 85 -3.61 9.07 0.43
CA TYR A 85 -4.59 9.93 -0.24
C TYR A 85 -5.94 9.22 -0.39
N ILE A 86 -5.93 7.95 -0.80
CA ILE A 86 -7.15 7.15 -0.93
C ILE A 86 -7.84 6.94 0.40
N GLU A 87 -7.08 6.66 1.45
CA GLU A 87 -7.62 6.53 2.81
C GLU A 87 -8.39 7.81 3.20
N LYS A 88 -7.78 8.97 3.01
CA LYS A 88 -8.38 10.26 3.37
C LYS A 88 -9.56 10.65 2.48
N LYS A 89 -9.55 10.28 1.19
CA LYS A 89 -10.58 10.67 0.22
C LYS A 89 -11.79 9.74 0.24
N TYR A 90 -11.56 8.43 0.34
CA TYR A 90 -12.61 7.41 0.14
C TYR A 90 -12.93 6.61 1.40
N LEU A 91 -12.04 6.57 2.40
CA LEU A 91 -12.18 5.72 3.59
C LEU A 91 -12.26 6.51 4.91
N LYS A 92 -12.46 7.83 4.83
CA LYS A 92 -12.46 8.73 5.99
C LYS A 92 -13.56 8.41 7.02
N ASN A 93 -14.71 7.93 6.55
CA ASN A 93 -15.90 7.66 7.37
C ASN A 93 -16.12 6.15 7.64
N ALA A 94 -15.10 5.32 7.42
CA ALA A 94 -15.14 3.87 7.56
C ALA A 94 -14.78 3.36 8.97
#